data_AF-A0A847WAS3-F1
#
_entry.id   AF-A0A847WAS3-F1
#
_cell.length_a   1.000
_cell.length_b   1.000
_cell.length_c   1.000
_cell.angle_alpha   90.00
_cell.angle_beta   90.00
_cell.angle_gamma   90.00
#
_symmetry.space_group_name_H-M   'P 1'
#
loop_
_entity.id
_entity.type
_entity.pdbx_description
1 polymer ?
#
loop_
_entity_poly.entity_id
_entity_poly.type
_entity_poly.pdbx_seq_one_letter_code
_entity_poly.pdbx_strand_id
1 'polypeptide(L)'
;DSDIITMDYRVRGFTRNIGGKKLFMDCDMTSIQDFIDPATLRRYDAVDINVYQANLFHTKMLIKEIDLQNYLFKKDVYELPPELRLSITSALRKEMIEIYSGRNIY
;
A
#
# COMPACT_ATOMS: atom_id res chain seq x y z
N ASP A 1 -6.31 -11.09 3.36
CA ASP A 1 -5.50 -9.85 3.38
C ASP A 1 -5.76 -9.04 2.12
N SER A 2 -5.45 -7.75 2.16
CA SER A 2 -5.61 -6.84 1.03
C SER A 2 -4.37 -6.87 0.16
N ASP A 3 -4.57 -6.87 -1.16
CA ASP A 3 -3.46 -6.90 -2.14
C ASP A 3 -2.86 -5.52 -2.38
N ILE A 4 -3.71 -4.50 -2.33
CA ILE A 4 -3.37 -3.10 -2.53
C ILE A 4 -3.96 -2.33 -1.36
N ILE A 5 -3.13 -1.51 -0.72
CA ILE A 5 -3.52 -0.66 0.40
C ILE A 5 -3.06 0.76 0.09
N THR A 6 -3.96 1.73 0.23
CA THR A 6 -3.64 3.15 0.15
C THR A 6 -4.02 3.80 1.46
N MET A 7 -3.09 4.53 2.06
CA MET A 7 -3.27 5.19 3.35
C MET A 7 -2.94 6.67 3.21
N ASP A 8 -3.82 7.51 3.74
CA ASP A 8 -3.68 8.96 3.74
C ASP A 8 -3.75 9.47 5.18
N TYR A 9 -2.76 10.27 5.55
CA TYR A 9 -2.75 10.98 6.83
C TYR A 9 -2.50 12.47 6.58
N ARG A 10 -3.39 13.31 7.11
CA ARG A 10 -3.30 14.77 6.95
C ARG A 10 -3.47 15.48 8.27
N VAL A 11 -2.47 16.26 8.65
CA VAL A 11 -2.57 17.15 9.82
C VAL A 11 -3.30 18.43 9.41
N ARG A 12 -4.45 18.70 10.05
CA ARG A 12 -5.30 19.85 9.71
C ARG A 12 -5.24 20.99 10.73
N GLY A 13 -4.71 20.74 11.93
CA GLY A 13 -4.76 21.69 13.03
C GLY A 13 -3.51 21.64 13.89
N PHE A 14 -3.53 22.41 14.97
CA PHE A 14 -2.47 22.45 15.96
C PHE A 14 -3.08 22.62 17.36
N THR A 15 -2.37 22.13 18.37
CA THR A 15 -2.62 22.46 19.78
C THR A 15 -1.59 23.48 20.26
N ARG A 16 -1.70 23.95 21.50
CA ARG A 16 -0.71 24.82 22.15
C ARG A 16 -0.19 24.17 23.42
N ASN A 17 1.12 24.25 23.63
CA ASN A 17 1.70 23.87 24.91
C ASN A 17 1.46 24.94 25.99
N ILE A 18 1.90 24.66 27.23
CA ILE A 18 1.77 25.58 28.38
C ILE A 18 2.43 26.95 28.11
N GLY A 19 3.50 26.98 27.31
CA GLY A 19 4.18 28.21 26.88
C GLY A 19 3.54 28.90 25.67
N GLY A 20 2.38 28.45 25.18
CA GLY A 20 1.64 29.03 24.06
C GLY A 20 2.20 28.69 22.66
N LYS A 21 3.27 27.90 22.55
CA LYS A 21 3.84 27.45 21.26
C LYS A 21 2.87 26.53 20.55
N LYS A 22 2.66 26.75 19.25
CA LYS A 22 1.83 25.89 18.40
C LYS A 22 2.56 24.55 18.15
N LEU A 23 1.85 23.45 18.34
CA LEU A 23 2.30 22.09 18.07
C LEU A 23 1.34 21.45 17.08
N PHE A 24 1.83 21.15 15.88
CA PHE A 24 1.03 20.52 14.82
C PHE A 24 1.02 19.00 14.93
N MET A 25 2.11 18.43 15.41
CA MET A 25 2.26 17.01 15.72
C MET A 25 3.03 16.88 17.03
N ASP A 26 2.78 15.79 17.74
CA ASP A 26 3.48 15.37 18.96
C ASP A 26 4.74 14.55 18.65
N CYS A 27 4.82 13.98 17.46
CA CYS A 27 5.97 13.28 16.91
C CYS A 27 6.35 13.83 15.53
N ASP A 28 7.64 13.76 15.19
CA ASP A 28 8.08 14.01 13.83
C ASP A 28 7.75 12.79 12.98
N MET A 29 6.70 12.90 12.14
CA MET A 29 6.37 11.84 11.19
C MET A 29 7.07 12.10 9.86
N THR A 30 7.88 11.12 9.44
CA THR A 30 8.49 11.09 8.11
C THR A 30 7.72 10.22 7.14
N SER A 31 7.12 9.13 7.61
CA SER A 31 6.34 8.19 6.83
C SER A 31 5.21 7.57 7.66
N ILE A 32 4.10 7.20 7.02
CA ILE A 32 3.07 6.35 7.67
C ILE A 32 3.66 4.96 7.95
N GLN A 33 4.64 4.52 7.15
CA GLN A 33 5.30 3.22 7.31
C GLN A 33 5.98 3.07 8.68
N ASP A 34 6.41 4.18 9.30
CA ASP A 34 7.02 4.18 10.64
C ASP A 34 6.07 3.64 11.72
N PHE A 35 4.76 3.59 11.43
CA PHE A 35 3.70 3.12 12.32
C PHE A 35 3.12 1.76 11.92
N ILE A 36 3.71 1.09 10.92
CA ILE A 36 3.27 -0.22 10.45
C ILE A 36 4.22 -1.28 10.97
N ASP A 37 3.67 -2.40 11.45
CA ASP A 37 4.47 -3.53 11.92
C ASP A 37 5.47 -4.00 10.83
N PRO A 38 6.77 -4.17 11.14
CA PRO A 38 7.77 -4.55 10.15
C PRO A 38 7.51 -5.90 9.47
N ALA A 39 6.86 -6.85 10.15
CA ALA A 39 6.47 -8.12 9.52
C ALA A 39 5.38 -7.92 8.47
N THR A 40 4.45 -6.98 8.71
CA THR A 40 3.48 -6.56 7.70
C THR A 40 4.18 -5.89 6.53
N LEU A 41 5.02 -4.87 6.75
CA LEU A 41 5.73 -4.16 5.67
C LEU A 41 6.55 -5.08 4.77
N ARG A 42 7.19 -6.12 5.32
CA ARG A 42 7.99 -7.06 4.52
C ARG A 42 7.20 -7.75 3.42
N ARG A 43 5.89 -7.96 3.60
CA ARG A 43 5.01 -8.61 2.62
C ARG A 43 4.65 -7.72 1.43
N TYR A 44 4.89 -6.41 1.53
CA TYR A 44 4.47 -5.43 0.54
C TYR A 44 5.65 -4.63 -0.01
N ASP A 45 5.52 -4.20 -1.25
CA ASP A 45 6.26 -3.09 -1.83
C ASP A 45 5.54 -1.80 -1.46
N ALA A 46 6.19 -0.97 -0.64
CA ALA A 46 5.63 0.26 -0.09
C ALA A 46 6.30 1.49 -0.70
N VAL A 47 5.51 2.52 -1.04
CA VAL A 47 5.99 3.80 -1.58
C VAL A 47 5.27 4.96 -0.90
N ASP A 48 6.05 5.98 -0.53
CA ASP A 48 5.53 7.21 0.05
C ASP A 48 5.41 8.35 -0.97
N ILE A 49 4.37 9.17 -0.79
CA ILE A 49 4.12 10.39 -1.56
C ILE A 49 3.79 11.52 -0.57
N ASN A 50 4.79 11.90 0.22
CA ASN A 50 4.60 12.89 1.29
C ASN A 50 4.79 14.32 0.76
N VAL A 51 3.86 15.21 1.10
CA VAL A 51 3.92 16.66 0.83
C VAL A 51 4.01 17.38 2.18
N TYR A 52 5.23 17.46 2.72
CA TYR A 52 5.49 17.99 4.06
C TYR A 52 4.96 19.41 4.28
N GLN A 53 5.09 20.29 3.28
CA GLN A 53 4.59 21.66 3.34
C GLN A 53 3.07 21.75 3.54
N ALA A 54 2.34 20.71 3.14
CA ALA A 54 0.89 20.59 3.29
C ALA A 54 0.47 19.70 4.48
N ASN A 55 1.43 19.20 5.26
CA ASN A 55 1.27 18.13 6.26
C ASN A 55 0.42 16.96 5.73
N LEU A 56 0.68 16.55 4.49
CA LEU A 56 0.01 15.44 3.83
C LEU A 56 1.01 14.30 3.68
N PHE A 57 0.61 13.12 4.14
CA PHE A 57 1.40 11.92 4.09
C PHE A 57 0.56 10.85 3.43
N HIS A 58 1.17 10.12 2.50
CA HIS A 58 0.48 9.11 1.72
C HIS A 58 1.41 7.95 1.51
N THR A 59 0.93 6.74 1.82
CA THR A 59 1.67 5.51 1.60
C THR A 59 0.79 4.56 0.80
N LYS A 60 1.36 4.03 -0.28
CA LYS A 60 0.76 2.94 -1.05
C LYS A 60 1.55 1.67 -0.80
N MET A 61 0.85 0.55 -0.70
CA MET A 61 1.44 -0.77 -0.52
C MET A 61 0.83 -1.74 -1.53
N LEU A 62 1.69 -2.52 -2.19
CA LEU A 62 1.32 -3.58 -3.12
C LEU A 62 1.91 -4.91 -2.62
N ILE A 63 1.11 -5.98 -2.55
CA ILE A 63 1.60 -7.28 -2.10
C ILE A 63 2.70 -7.80 -3.04
N LYS A 64 3.83 -8.27 -2.47
CA LYS A 64 4.97 -8.78 -3.24
C LYS A 64 4.69 -10.13 -3.88
N GLU A 65 4.16 -11.04 -3.06
CA GLU A 65 3.92 -12.42 -3.42
C GLU A 65 2.42 -12.67 -3.46
N ILE A 66 1.95 -13.02 -4.66
CA ILE A 66 0.55 -13.35 -4.92
C ILE A 66 0.43 -14.87 -4.80
N ASP A 67 -0.51 -15.32 -3.97
CA ASP A 67 -0.95 -16.71 -3.97
C ASP A 67 -2.15 -16.85 -4.91
N LEU A 68 -1.90 -17.43 -6.09
CA LEU A 68 -2.90 -17.59 -7.15
C LEU A 68 -4.14 -18.36 -6.67
N GLN A 69 -4.00 -19.26 -5.69
CA GLN A 69 -5.11 -20.05 -5.18
C GLN A 69 -6.22 -19.18 -4.59
N ASN A 70 -5.88 -18.01 -4.04
CA ASN A 70 -6.84 -17.05 -3.46
C ASN A 70 -7.74 -16.37 -4.51
N TYR A 71 -7.42 -16.48 -5.80
CA TYR A 71 -8.14 -15.84 -6.90
C TYR A 71 -8.92 -16.84 -7.77
N LEU A 72 -8.75 -18.14 -7.51
CA LEU A 72 -9.44 -19.19 -8.25
C LEU A 72 -10.69 -19.64 -7.49
N PHE A 73 -11.80 -19.78 -8.21
CA PHE A 73 -13.04 -20.31 -7.65
C PHE A 73 -13.14 -21.81 -7.89
N LYS A 74 -13.28 -22.60 -6.81
CA LYS A 74 -13.58 -24.04 -6.83
C LYS A 74 -12.63 -24.88 -7.70
N LYS A 75 -11.41 -24.41 -7.95
CA LYS A 75 -10.41 -25.09 -8.77
C LYS A 75 -9.04 -24.98 -8.11
N ASP A 76 -8.31 -26.08 -8.11
CA ASP A 76 -6.95 -26.13 -7.60
C ASP A 76 -5.99 -25.59 -8.67
N VAL A 77 -5.00 -24.78 -8.26
CA VAL A 77 -3.93 -24.27 -9.13
C VAL A 77 -3.20 -25.40 -9.87
N TYR A 78 -3.05 -26.58 -9.27
CA TYR A 78 -2.38 -27.73 -9.87
C TYR A 78 -3.20 -28.42 -10.98
N GLU A 79 -4.51 -28.19 -11.03
CA GLU A 79 -5.38 -28.65 -12.13
C GLU A 79 -5.27 -27.77 -13.37
N LEU A 80 -4.65 -26.60 -13.27
CA LEU A 80 -4.43 -25.70 -14.39
C LEU A 80 -3.11 -26.04 -15.11
N PRO A 81 -3.13 -26.13 -16.46
CA PRO A 81 -1.93 -26.21 -17.26
C PRO A 81 -0.97 -25.05 -16.92
N PRO A 82 0.36 -25.29 -16.94
CA PRO A 82 1.35 -24.26 -16.58
C PRO A 82 1.21 -22.97 -17.38
N GLU A 83 0.91 -23.06 -18.69
CA GLU A 83 0.72 -21.89 -19.56
C GLU A 83 -0.47 -21.04 -19.13
N LEU A 84 -1.59 -21.66 -18.77
CA LEU A 84 -2.79 -20.97 -18.31
C LEU A 84 -2.56 -20.34 -16.93
N ARG A 85 -1.81 -21.03 -16.06
CA ARG A 85 -1.41 -20.48 -14.75
C ARG A 85 -0.58 -19.20 -14.93
N LEU A 86 0.36 -19.23 -15.86
CA LEU A 86 1.22 -18.10 -16.17
C LEU A 86 0.41 -16.92 -16.74
N SER A 87 -0.51 -17.18 -17.66
CA SER A 87 -1.32 -16.13 -18.27
C SER A 87 -2.24 -15.45 -17.25
N ILE A 88 -2.91 -16.20 -16.37
CA ILE A 88 -3.75 -15.65 -15.30
C ILE A 88 -2.91 -14.82 -14.33
N THR A 89 -1.76 -15.34 -13.90
CA THR A 89 -0.86 -14.62 -12.98
C THR A 89 -0.37 -13.31 -13.59
N SER A 90 -0.03 -13.32 -14.89
CA SER A 90 0.39 -12.12 -15.61
C SER A 90 -0.75 -11.10 -15.73
N ALA A 91 -1.97 -11.55 -15.99
CA ALA A 91 -3.14 -10.67 -16.09
C ALA A 91 -3.45 -10.02 -14.73
N LEU A 92 -3.45 -10.81 -13.65
CA LEU A 92 -3.64 -10.31 -12.28
C LEU A 92 -2.59 -9.26 -11.92
N ARG A 93 -1.31 -9.55 -12.18
CA ARG A 93 -0.23 -8.58 -11.92
C ARG A 93 -0.39 -7.29 -12.72
N LYS A 94 -0.77 -7.38 -14.00
CA LYS A 94 -1.03 -6.19 -14.83
C LYS A 94 -2.11 -5.31 -14.21
N GLU A 95 -3.28 -5.89 -13.91
CA GLU A 95 -4.39 -5.16 -13.28
C GLU A 95 -3.99 -4.54 -11.93
N MET A 96 -3.28 -5.30 -11.08
CA MET A 96 -2.83 -4.79 -9.79
C MET A 96 -1.87 -3.60 -9.92
N ILE A 97 -0.96 -3.63 -10.90
CA ILE A 97 -0.04 -2.51 -11.18
C ILE A 97 -0.81 -1.29 -11.68
N GLU A 98 -1.82 -1.47 -12.52
CA GLU A 98 -2.65 -0.38 -13.03
C GLU A 98 -3.47 0.27 -11.91
N ILE A 99 -4.08 -0.53 -11.03
CA ILE A 99 -4.77 -0.03 -9.83
C ILE A 99 -3.78 0.68 -8.89
N TYR A 100 -2.62 0.08 -8.62
CA TYR A 100 -1.60 0.64 -7.73
C TYR A 100 -1.03 1.97 -8.24
N SER A 101 -0.85 2.09 -9.55
CA SER A 101 -0.37 3.32 -10.19
C SER A 101 -1.48 4.35 -10.41
N GLY A 102 -2.75 3.92 -10.42
CA GLY A 102 -3.91 4.74 -10.75
C GLY A 102 -3.93 5.18 -12.22
N ARG A 103 -3.27 4.41 -13.11
CA ARG A 103 -3.13 4.72 -14.54
C ARG A 103 -3.10 3.44 -15.37
N ASN A 104 -3.58 3.51 -16.60
CA ASN A 104 -3.39 2.45 -17.59
C ASN A 104 -1.97 2.55 -18.14
N ILE A 105 -1.13 1.57 -17.80
CA ILE A 105 0.29 1.54 -18.19
C ILE A 105 0.50 0.61 -19.40
N TYR A 106 -0.38 -0.36 -19.60
CA TYR A 106 -0.27 -1.41 -20.60
C TYR A 106 -1.45 -1.49 -21.57
#